data_AF-A0A7C2DRD9-F1
#
_entry.id   AF-A0A7C2DRD9-F1
#
_cell.length_a   1.000
_cell.length_b   1.000
_cell.length_c   1.000
_cell.angle_alpha   90.00
_cell.angle_beta   90.00
_cell.angle_gamma   90.00
#
_symmetry.space_group_name_H-M   'P 1'
#
loop_
_entity.id
_entity.type
_entity.pdbx_description
1 polymer ?
#
loop_
_entity_poly.entity_id
_entity_poly.type
_entity_poly.pdbx_seq_one_letter_code
_entity_poly.pdbx_strand_id
1 'polypeptide(L)'
;MFDSRFYFTGATILAVLSTLATAWTLLMFSVLLIFVGLWQADREQIRELSPSTAVMFVMQDDSSPRSLDDFIGHHLMFYQDGIPVYRDLFDGDHYWQLLEADSQALSGDDIIRVFPGVSYRRKA
;
A
#
# COMPACT_ATOMS: atom_id res chain seq x y z
N MET A 1 -2.80 -7.67 -30.46
CA MET A 1 -1.78 -6.75 -29.91
C MET A 1 -0.54 -7.61 -29.69
N PHE A 2 0.61 -7.25 -30.28
CA PHE A 2 1.87 -7.99 -30.05
C PHE A 2 2.30 -7.80 -28.60
N ASP A 3 3.03 -8.75 -28.00
CA ASP A 3 3.49 -8.76 -26.60
C ASP A 3 4.93 -8.19 -26.51
N SER A 4 5.32 -7.61 -25.37
CA SER A 4 6.69 -7.11 -25.11
C SER A 4 7.78 -8.14 -25.44
N ARG A 5 7.51 -9.44 -25.22
CA ARG A 5 8.43 -10.55 -25.57
C ARG A 5 8.70 -10.66 -27.08
N PHE A 6 7.71 -10.34 -27.92
CA PHE A 6 7.84 -10.37 -29.37
C PHE A 6 8.82 -9.28 -29.86
N TYR A 7 8.71 -8.07 -29.30
CA TYR A 7 9.61 -6.97 -29.62
C TYR A 7 11.04 -7.25 -29.18
N PHE A 8 11.25 -7.81 -28.00
CA PHE A 8 12.59 -8.11 -27.50
C PHE A 8 13.29 -9.22 -28.31
N THR A 9 12.56 -10.30 -28.63
CA THR A 9 13.08 -11.41 -29.44
C THR A 9 13.39 -10.96 -30.86
N GLY A 10 12.47 -10.21 -31.48
CA GLY A 10 12.64 -9.66 -32.83
C GLY A 10 13.81 -8.67 -32.90
N ALA A 11 13.92 -7.76 -31.92
CA ALA A 11 15.02 -6.81 -31.86
C ALA A 11 16.37 -7.51 -31.69
N THR A 12 16.46 -8.54 -30.85
CA THR A 12 17.70 -9.29 -30.62
C THR A 12 18.19 -9.99 -31.88
N ILE A 13 17.29 -10.69 -32.58
CA ILE A 13 17.62 -11.35 -33.86
C ILE A 13 18.06 -10.30 -34.90
N LEU A 14 17.34 -9.19 -34.99
CA LEU A 14 17.67 -8.09 -35.91
C LEU A 14 19.03 -7.47 -35.57
N ALA A 15 19.36 -7.27 -34.29
CA ALA A 15 20.66 -6.74 -33.85
C ALA A 15 21.81 -7.65 -34.26
N VAL A 16 21.68 -8.96 -34.03
CA VAL A 16 22.72 -9.95 -34.36
C VAL A 16 22.94 -10.01 -35.87
N LEU A 17 21.87 -10.08 -36.66
CA LEU A 17 21.99 -10.10 -38.12
C LEU A 17 22.57 -8.80 -38.69
N SER A 18 22.17 -7.66 -38.12
CA SER A 18 22.62 -6.34 -38.59
C SER A 18 24.08 -6.05 -38.25
N THR A 19 24.55 -6.52 -37.09
CA THR A 19 25.96 -6.42 -36.69
C THR A 19 26.86 -7.28 -37.58
N LEU A 20 26.44 -8.53 -37.86
CA LEU A 20 27.13 -9.43 -38.80
C LEU A 20 27.19 -8.86 -40.22
N ALA A 21 26.13 -8.18 -40.66
CA ALA A 21 26.04 -7.58 -41.98
C ALA A 21 26.63 -6.16 -42.08
N THR A 22 27.20 -5.60 -40.99
CA THR A 22 27.60 -4.17 -40.91
C THR A 22 26.50 -3.18 -41.35
N ALA A 23 25.25 -3.58 -41.18
CA ALA A 23 24.08 -2.81 -41.56
C ALA A 23 23.66 -1.87 -40.42
N TRP A 24 24.41 -0.78 -40.26
CA TRP A 24 24.26 0.17 -39.15
C TRP A 24 22.86 0.80 -39.03
N THR A 25 22.16 0.99 -40.15
CA THR A 25 20.79 1.52 -40.17
C THR A 25 19.79 0.54 -39.55
N LEU A 26 19.90 -0.75 -39.85
CA LEU A 26 19.05 -1.80 -39.27
C LEU A 26 19.34 -2.01 -37.78
N LEU A 27 20.57 -1.74 -37.33
CA LEU A 27 20.94 -1.75 -35.92
C LEU A 27 20.18 -0.66 -35.15
N MET A 28 20.03 0.54 -35.71
CA MET A 28 19.21 1.61 -35.11
C MET A 28 17.73 1.20 -34.98
N PHE A 29 17.20 0.50 -35.98
CA PHE A 29 15.83 -0.05 -35.91
C PHE A 29 15.68 -1.10 -34.81
N SER A 30 16.68 -1.96 -34.62
CA SER A 30 16.67 -2.93 -33.52
C SER A 30 16.62 -2.23 -32.16
N VAL A 31 17.45 -1.19 -31.95
CA VAL A 31 17.44 -0.40 -30.71
C VAL A 31 16.07 0.23 -30.49
N LEU A 32 15.45 0.78 -31.53
CA LEU A 32 14.11 1.38 -31.43
C LEU A 32 13.05 0.34 -31.03
N LEU A 33 13.13 -0.89 -31.57
CA LEU A 33 12.25 -1.99 -31.18
C LEU A 33 12.43 -2.42 -29.72
N ILE A 34 13.65 -2.35 -29.16
CA ILE A 34 13.90 -2.58 -27.74
C ILE A 34 13.15 -1.54 -26.89
N PHE A 35 13.21 -0.26 -27.26
CA PHE A 35 12.48 0.79 -26.55
C PHE A 35 10.97 0.61 -26.62
N VAL A 36 10.43 0.19 -27.77
CA VAL A 36 9.00 -0.14 -27.91
C VAL A 36 8.61 -1.33 -27.03
N GLY A 37 9.44 -2.37 -26.99
CA GLY A 37 9.24 -3.52 -26.10
C GLY A 37 9.27 -3.13 -24.62
N LEU A 38 10.17 -2.22 -24.24
CA LEU A 38 10.27 -1.71 -22.87
C LEU A 38 9.04 -0.90 -22.47
N TRP A 39 8.60 0.02 -23.34
CA TRP A 39 7.39 0.81 -23.12
C TRP A 39 6.15 -0.08 -22.96
N GLN A 40 6.08 -1.16 -23.74
CA GLN A 40 4.98 -2.10 -23.64
C GLN A 40 5.04 -2.95 -22.35
N ALA A 41 6.22 -3.43 -21.97
CA ALA A 41 6.42 -4.17 -20.72
C ALA A 41 6.04 -3.33 -19.50
N ASP A 42 6.35 -2.04 -19.52
CA ASP A 42 5.96 -1.09 -18.47
C ASP A 42 4.43 -0.96 -18.36
N ARG A 43 3.73 -0.87 -19.50
CA ARG A 43 2.26 -0.87 -19.53
C ARG A 43 1.64 -2.18 -19.04
N GLU A 44 2.25 -3.31 -19.37
CA GLU A 44 1.82 -4.63 -18.91
C GLU A 44 1.97 -4.73 -17.38
N GLN A 45 3.11 -4.30 -16.82
CA GLN A 45 3.32 -4.25 -15.37
C GLN A 45 2.35 -3.31 -14.64
N ILE A 46 2.11 -2.11 -15.15
CA ILE A 46 1.15 -1.16 -14.56
C ILE A 46 -0.28 -1.74 -14.56
N ARG A 47 -0.65 -2.46 -15.61
CA ARG A 47 -1.97 -3.11 -15.70
C ARG A 47 -2.11 -4.23 -14.67
N GLU A 48 -1.06 -5.01 -14.45
CA GLU A 48 -0.99 -6.07 -13.43
C GLU A 48 -0.97 -5.52 -11.99
N LEU A 49 -0.42 -4.33 -11.78
CA LEU A 49 -0.40 -3.63 -10.49
C LEU A 49 -1.75 -3.00 -10.10
N SER A 50 -2.63 -2.69 -11.07
CA SER A 50 -3.88 -1.97 -10.77
C SER A 50 -4.90 -2.73 -9.88
N PRO A 51 -5.15 -4.05 -10.02
CA PRO A 51 -6.07 -4.74 -9.13
C PRO A 51 -5.46 -5.02 -7.75
N SER A 52 -4.15 -5.27 -7.64
CA SER A 52 -3.49 -5.57 -6.37
C SER A 52 -3.30 -4.31 -5.50
N THR A 53 -3.02 -3.17 -6.13
CA THR A 53 -2.88 -1.89 -5.42
C THR A 53 -4.23 -1.37 -4.94
N ALA A 54 -5.30 -1.50 -5.73
CA ALA A 54 -6.65 -1.12 -5.32
C ALA A 54 -7.15 -1.93 -4.11
N VAL A 55 -6.82 -3.22 -4.02
CA VAL A 55 -7.17 -4.06 -2.86
C VAL A 55 -6.44 -3.60 -1.59
N MET A 56 -5.18 -3.13 -1.69
CA MET A 56 -4.46 -2.55 -0.54
C MET A 56 -5.10 -1.26 -0.02
N PHE A 57 -5.68 -0.42 -0.90
CA PHE A 57 -6.36 0.81 -0.48
C PHE A 57 -7.80 0.59 0.02
N VAL A 58 -8.52 -0.43 -0.49
CA VAL A 58 -9.90 -0.73 -0.08
C VAL A 58 -9.98 -1.40 1.29
N MET A 59 -8.91 -2.06 1.76
CA MET A 59 -8.87 -2.66 3.10
C MET A 59 -8.74 -1.62 4.24
N GLN A 60 -8.60 -0.33 3.93
CA GLN A 60 -8.22 0.70 4.90
C GLN A 60 -9.41 1.47 5.51
N ASP A 61 -10.66 1.14 5.18
CA ASP A 61 -11.79 2.08 5.38
C ASP A 61 -12.94 1.60 6.28
N ASP A 62 -12.64 0.93 7.39
CA ASP A 62 -13.65 0.69 8.45
C ASP A 62 -13.16 0.94 9.89
N SER A 63 -11.88 1.34 10.08
CA SER A 63 -11.33 1.58 11.43
C SER A 63 -10.38 2.76 11.48
N SER A 64 -10.73 3.84 10.79
CA SER A 64 -10.04 5.12 10.96
C SER A 64 -10.02 5.46 12.46
N PRO A 65 -8.82 5.57 13.07
CA PRO A 65 -8.72 5.79 14.51
C PRO A 65 -9.35 7.13 14.86
N ARG A 66 -10.22 7.15 15.87
CA ARG A 66 -10.86 8.36 16.36
C ARG A 66 -9.79 9.31 16.95
N SER A 67 -10.00 10.61 16.84
CA SER A 67 -9.12 11.59 17.47
C SER A 67 -9.17 11.45 18.98
N LEU A 68 -8.04 11.65 19.65
CA LEU A 68 -7.99 11.69 21.12
C LEU A 68 -8.72 12.92 21.67
N ASP A 69 -8.87 13.98 20.87
CA ASP A 69 -9.52 15.23 21.27
C ASP A 69 -11.00 15.06 21.61
N ASP A 70 -11.64 14.00 21.10
CA ASP A 70 -13.04 13.67 21.38
C ASP A 70 -13.24 13.03 22.78
N PHE A 71 -12.15 12.76 23.51
CA PHE A 71 -12.19 12.01 24.77
C PHE A 71 -11.56 12.77 25.93
N ILE A 72 -12.13 12.59 27.12
CA ILE A 72 -11.54 13.03 28.38
C ILE A 72 -10.70 11.88 28.95
N GLY A 73 -9.38 12.04 28.92
CA GLY A 73 -8.42 11.06 29.42
C GLY A 73 -8.26 11.05 30.94
N HIS A 74 -8.35 9.87 31.53
CA HIS A 74 -8.14 9.63 32.96
C HIS A 74 -7.00 8.62 33.17
N HIS A 75 -6.16 8.89 34.18
CA HIS A 75 -4.96 8.11 34.52
C HIS A 75 -3.98 7.97 33.34
N LEU A 76 -3.16 9.01 33.11
CA LEU A 76 -2.09 8.99 32.11
C LEU A 76 -1.12 7.83 32.38
N MET A 77 -0.87 7.02 31.36
CA MET A 77 -0.02 5.84 31.45
C MET A 77 1.37 6.12 30.86
N PHE A 78 1.43 6.57 29.61
CA PHE A 78 2.67 6.85 28.88
C PHE A 78 2.42 7.80 27.71
N TYR A 79 3.47 8.16 26.98
CA TYR A 79 3.37 8.88 25.71
C TYR A 79 3.81 7.97 24.56
N GLN A 80 3.05 7.99 23.47
CA GLN A 80 3.38 7.29 22.22
C GLN A 80 3.37 8.29 21.08
N ASP A 81 4.46 8.37 20.32
CA ASP A 81 4.62 9.34 19.22
C ASP A 81 4.33 10.81 19.62
N GLY A 82 4.63 11.15 20.88
CA GLY A 82 4.37 12.49 21.43
C GLY A 82 2.95 12.71 21.94
N ILE A 83 2.08 11.70 21.90
CA ILE A 83 0.67 11.79 22.29
C ILE A 83 0.44 11.06 23.63
N PRO A 84 -0.29 11.68 24.58
CA PRO A 84 -0.58 11.05 25.86
C PRO A 84 -1.56 9.88 25.71
N VAL A 85 -1.20 8.73 26.26
CA VAL A 85 -2.04 7.52 26.32
C VAL A 85 -2.56 7.35 27.73
N TYR A 86 -3.88 7.32 27.88
CA TYR A 86 -4.58 7.22 29.15
C TYR A 86 -5.05 5.78 29.40
N ARG A 87 -5.23 5.41 30.67
CA ARG A 87 -5.81 4.10 31.03
C ARG A 87 -7.30 4.05 30.69
N ASP A 88 -8.00 5.15 30.95
CA ASP A 88 -9.44 5.26 30.72
C ASP A 88 -9.74 6.52 29.88
N LEU A 89 -10.63 6.38 28.90
CA LEU A 89 -11.16 7.46 28.08
C LEU A 89 -12.67 7.56 28.30
N PHE A 90 -13.20 8.79 28.29
CA PHE A 90 -14.64 9.05 28.39
C PHE A 90 -15.09 9.93 27.24
N ASP A 91 -16.09 9.50 26.48
CA ASP A 91 -16.62 10.23 25.31
C ASP A 91 -17.86 11.09 25.62
N GLY A 92 -18.31 11.13 26.88
CA GLY A 92 -19.54 11.81 27.30
C GLY A 92 -20.69 10.87 27.63
N ASP A 93 -20.69 9.65 27.08
CA ASP A 93 -21.76 8.65 27.27
C ASP A 93 -21.18 7.32 27.79
N HIS A 94 -19.95 6.98 27.40
CA HIS A 94 -19.32 5.70 27.66
C HIS A 94 -17.88 5.85 28.19
N TYR A 95 -17.52 4.94 29.09
CA TYR A 95 -16.15 4.75 29.53
C TYR A 95 -15.46 3.67 28.70
N TRP A 96 -14.22 3.93 28.33
CA TRP A 96 -13.40 3.09 27.47
C TRP A 96 -12.08 2.80 28.18
N GLN A 97 -11.73 1.54 28.38
CA GLN A 97 -10.52 1.13 29.08
C GLN A 97 -9.46 0.59 28.11
N LEU A 98 -8.21 1.01 28.32
CA LEU A 98 -7.06 0.62 27.52
C LEU A 98 -6.87 -0.90 27.52
N LEU A 99 -6.74 -1.50 26.32
CA LEU A 99 -6.40 -2.91 26.15
C LEU A 99 -4.87 -3.09 26.14
N GLU A 100 -4.33 -3.91 27.04
CA GLU A 100 -2.91 -4.27 27.03
C GLU A 100 -2.65 -5.26 25.87
N ALA A 101 -1.83 -4.80 24.90
CA ALA A 101 -1.32 -5.45 23.69
C ALA A 101 -1.69 -6.92 23.39
N ASP A 102 -2.61 -7.11 22.43
CA ASP A 102 -2.45 -7.89 21.18
C ASP A 102 -3.85 -8.22 20.61
N SER A 103 -4.66 -7.18 20.39
CA SER A 103 -6.05 -7.29 19.96
C SER A 103 -6.25 -6.88 18.51
N GLN A 104 -5.27 -7.13 17.64
CA GLN A 104 -5.48 -7.04 16.18
C GLN A 104 -6.61 -7.97 15.68
N ALA A 105 -7.06 -8.91 16.53
CA ALA A 105 -8.10 -9.90 16.22
C ALA A 105 -9.49 -9.61 16.82
N LEU A 106 -9.69 -8.51 17.56
CA LEU A 106 -10.98 -8.22 18.19
C LEU A 106 -11.71 -7.07 17.48
N SER A 107 -12.37 -7.37 16.36
CA SER A 107 -13.44 -6.52 15.82
C SER A 107 -14.75 -6.90 16.49
N GLY A 108 -15.27 -5.99 17.31
CA GLY A 108 -16.60 -6.08 17.91
C GLY A 108 -17.10 -4.69 18.29
N ASP A 109 -18.41 -4.53 18.42
CA ASP A 109 -19.10 -3.25 18.67
C ASP A 109 -18.64 -2.52 19.97
N ASP A 110 -17.93 -3.22 20.84
CA ASP A 110 -17.43 -2.72 22.13
C ASP A 110 -15.95 -2.29 22.10
N ILE A 111 -15.33 -2.15 20.92
CA ILE A 111 -13.91 -1.78 20.80
C ILE A 111 -13.76 -0.58 19.87
N ILE A 112 -13.05 0.44 20.35
CA ILE A 112 -12.66 1.61 19.56
C ILE A 112 -11.15 1.64 19.37
N ARG A 113 -10.72 2.25 18.28
CA ARG A 113 -9.32 2.57 18.02
C ARG A 113 -9.14 4.07 18.09
N VAL A 114 -8.17 4.52 18.87
CA VAL A 114 -7.87 5.95 19.08
C VAL A 114 -6.43 6.21 18.65
N PHE A 115 -6.18 7.34 17.99
CA PHE A 115 -4.84 7.73 17.56
C PHE A 115 -3.87 7.80 18.76
N PRO A 116 -2.63 7.25 18.68
CA PRO A 116 -1.88 6.80 17.50
C PRO A 116 -2.06 5.31 17.12
N GLY A 117 -3.24 4.72 17.33
CA GLY A 117 -3.53 3.32 16.93
C GLY A 117 -3.74 2.37 18.11
N VAL A 118 -4.04 2.94 19.28
CA VAL A 118 -4.29 2.24 20.54
C VAL A 118 -5.75 1.81 20.62
N SER A 119 -6.01 0.59 21.09
CA SER A 119 -7.37 0.05 21.21
C SER A 119 -7.90 0.17 22.63
N TYR A 120 -9.16 0.56 22.76
CA TYR A 120 -9.88 0.64 24.03
C TYR A 120 -11.16 -0.19 23.96
N ARG A 121 -11.54 -0.80 25.09
CA ARG A 121 -12.77 -1.57 25.25
C ARG A 121 -13.80 -0.78 26.03
N ARG A 122 -15.07 -0.84 25.62
CA ARG A 122 -16.18 -0.28 26.38
C ARG A 122 -16.28 -0.95 27.75
N LYS A 123 -16.42 -0.14 28.79
CA LYS A 123 -16.75 -0.55 30.14
C LYS A 123 -18.27 -0.53 30.28
N ALA A 124 -18.84 -1.62 30.78
CA ALA A 124 -20.28 -1.74 31.07
C ALA A 124 -20.70 -0.79 32.19
#